data_AF-A0A7J7USF3-F1
#
_entry.id   AF-A0A7J7USF3-F1
#
_cell.length_a   1.000
_cell.length_b   1.000
_cell.length_c   1.000
_cell.angle_alpha   90.00
_cell.angle_beta   90.00
_cell.angle_gamma   90.00
#
_symmetry.space_group_name_H-M   'P 1'
#
loop_
_entity.id
_entity.type
_entity.pdbx_description
1 polymer ?
#
loop_
_entity_poly.entity_id
_entity_poly.type
_entity_poly.pdbx_seq_one_letter_code
_entity_poly.pdbx_strand_id
1 'polypeptide(L)'
;MKPNKRVEVVQLNDVMDTMLERAGVESKEHTGPTQMHKLLHILKKEQTIYNTVFHELIRQVTVDCADRGELLSKIRERYVQMLDQIARQMIDFYKDLVTQRLMDQRILQELYNFKNVIEELTRELCLVRAHDMKLTKDAEKTHQDLAQALLDAEKNAKIVEDYHDLYMLQRGRMENDIKQLMTERDIWSTATYKLALKVIQRNRVISAKNLYLNEKAWNKYAKHFIIMMSTKDTSDLALLQKLTQKWKNAVNKFKQEVEENEESTRQEFLVINKGLIKWQKFFKTNKPQDSLFLGKENVFVSILADVKNWLKGNWTDIGFGMFHRHRSMEGAMPPEFQFMEEIIKNTDKLYKEFKLRITGDNGLSKILLNLISNLEYYSYKIEDHLEIPEILLEEWDTLTEKTNEMVSQMDALLHVVGTVPQDFEGDSGSATTAHIYNMVKEWHLKIGNEVSNDNIELQRHMDELHISMIKWMVHLLIIMVPDFTDRDSLPKLEEESDEKHDIGIAQLELDAISLAKNLTQYSSYLNSCCKAMVTAMALIIAGTLQKNPAKELHDLNNMKKECCEWITTSSQLLSGIKGRKVKLLTEEEEDRLTEEEVFVMC
;
A
#
# COMPACT_ATOMS: atom_id res chain seq x y z
N MET A 1 -146.07 -30.23 -123.35
CA MET A 1 -146.15 -28.75 -123.42
C MET A 1 -144.72 -28.21 -123.46
N LYS A 2 -144.33 -27.36 -124.43
CA LYS A 2 -142.97 -26.76 -124.44
C LYS A 2 -142.87 -25.65 -123.36
N PRO A 3 -141.97 -25.72 -122.36
CA PRO A 3 -141.89 -24.79 -121.23
C PRO A 3 -140.67 -23.87 -121.39
N ASN A 4 -140.69 -23.05 -122.44
CA ASN A 4 -139.60 -22.11 -122.70
C ASN A 4 -140.18 -20.87 -123.40
N LYS A 5 -140.87 -20.03 -122.63
CA LYS A 5 -141.45 -18.77 -123.11
C LYS A 5 -140.68 -17.60 -122.51
N ARG A 6 -140.38 -16.62 -123.35
CA ARG A 6 -139.63 -15.39 -122.99
C ARG A 6 -140.19 -14.64 -121.77
N VAL A 7 -141.49 -14.77 -121.51
CA VAL A 7 -142.19 -14.14 -120.39
C VAL A 7 -141.71 -14.68 -119.02
N GLU A 8 -141.40 -15.97 -118.92
CA GLU A 8 -141.00 -16.60 -117.65
C GLU A 8 -139.59 -16.16 -117.19
N VAL A 9 -138.66 -15.95 -118.13
CA VAL A 9 -137.30 -15.43 -117.84
C VAL A 9 -137.35 -13.96 -117.38
N VAL A 10 -138.20 -13.15 -118.01
CA VAL A 10 -138.37 -11.72 -117.64
C VAL A 10 -138.97 -11.60 -116.24
N GLN A 11 -139.98 -12.42 -115.92
CA GLN A 11 -140.53 -12.49 -114.56
C GLN A 11 -139.48 -12.91 -113.54
N LEU A 12 -138.61 -13.88 -113.85
CA LEU A 12 -137.54 -14.29 -112.95
C LEU A 12 -136.52 -13.17 -112.69
N ASN A 13 -136.20 -12.39 -113.72
CA ASN A 13 -135.28 -11.26 -113.59
C ASN A 13 -135.88 -10.14 -112.73
N ASP A 14 -137.14 -9.76 -112.97
CA ASP A 14 -137.84 -8.76 -112.14
C ASP A 14 -137.94 -9.21 -110.67
N VAL A 15 -138.15 -10.52 -110.43
CA VAL A 15 -138.14 -11.10 -109.08
C VAL A 15 -136.74 -11.07 -108.43
N MET A 16 -135.67 -11.30 -109.20
CA MET A 16 -134.29 -11.17 -108.69
C MET A 16 -134.00 -9.72 -108.24
N ASP A 17 -134.34 -8.75 -109.08
CA ASP A 17 -134.02 -7.34 -108.84
C ASP A 17 -134.79 -6.83 -107.60
N THR A 18 -136.07 -7.21 -107.45
CA THR A 18 -136.84 -6.92 -106.23
C THR A 18 -136.28 -7.61 -104.98
N MET A 19 -135.75 -8.84 -105.10
CA MET A 19 -135.08 -9.52 -103.99
C MET A 19 -133.75 -8.85 -103.59
N LEU A 20 -132.94 -8.43 -104.56
CA LEU A 20 -131.67 -7.73 -104.32
C LEU A 20 -131.88 -6.36 -103.71
N GLU A 21 -132.85 -5.57 -104.19
CA GLU A 21 -133.19 -4.28 -103.58
C GLU A 21 -133.63 -4.44 -102.13
N ARG A 22 -134.49 -5.44 -101.85
CA ARG A 22 -134.94 -5.72 -100.48
C ARG A 22 -133.81 -6.17 -99.57
N ALA A 23 -132.91 -7.05 -100.03
CA ALA A 23 -131.73 -7.43 -99.25
C ALA A 23 -130.73 -6.29 -99.08
N GLY A 24 -130.56 -5.41 -100.07
CA GLY A 24 -129.71 -4.22 -99.97
C GLY A 24 -130.21 -3.23 -98.91
N VAL A 25 -131.54 -3.07 -98.77
CA VAL A 25 -132.17 -2.27 -97.71
C VAL A 25 -132.02 -2.96 -96.35
N GLU A 26 -132.34 -4.24 -96.23
CA GLU A 26 -132.19 -4.98 -94.96
C GLU A 26 -130.73 -5.16 -94.52
N SER A 27 -129.76 -5.08 -95.44
CA SER A 27 -128.34 -5.16 -95.11
C SER A 27 -127.75 -3.84 -94.61
N LYS A 28 -128.41 -2.71 -94.86
CA LYS A 28 -128.09 -1.42 -94.23
C LYS A 28 -128.51 -1.39 -92.76
N GLU A 29 -129.55 -2.13 -92.39
CA GLU A 29 -130.07 -2.25 -91.01
C GLU A 29 -129.29 -3.26 -90.15
N HIS A 30 -128.52 -4.18 -90.75
CA HIS A 30 -127.75 -5.16 -89.97
C HIS A 30 -126.59 -4.51 -89.19
N THR A 31 -126.66 -4.63 -87.86
CA THR A 31 -125.70 -4.06 -86.91
C THR A 31 -124.68 -5.12 -86.46
N GLY A 32 -123.60 -5.28 -87.21
CA GLY A 32 -122.43 -6.07 -86.78
C GLY A 32 -121.37 -5.21 -86.07
N PRO A 33 -120.55 -5.75 -85.14
CA PRO A 33 -119.60 -4.99 -84.31
C PRO A 33 -118.41 -4.38 -85.06
N THR A 34 -118.14 -4.81 -86.29
CA THR A 34 -117.08 -4.23 -87.14
C THR A 34 -117.57 -4.10 -88.58
N GLN A 35 -116.90 -3.24 -89.35
CA GLN A 35 -117.14 -3.13 -90.80
C GLN A 35 -116.93 -4.49 -91.51
N MET A 36 -116.02 -5.32 -91.01
CA MET A 36 -115.76 -6.68 -91.51
C MET A 36 -116.94 -7.62 -91.30
N HIS A 37 -117.49 -7.67 -90.08
CA HIS A 37 -118.69 -8.47 -89.78
C HIS A 37 -119.90 -8.00 -90.58
N LYS A 38 -120.01 -6.69 -90.82
CA LYS A 38 -121.04 -6.11 -91.68
C LYS A 38 -120.90 -6.57 -93.14
N LEU A 39 -119.67 -6.60 -93.67
CA LEU A 39 -119.38 -7.06 -95.03
C LEU A 39 -119.69 -8.55 -95.24
N LEU A 40 -119.28 -9.40 -94.28
CA LEU A 40 -119.55 -10.85 -94.30
C LEU A 40 -121.06 -11.15 -94.29
N HIS A 41 -121.83 -10.36 -93.53
CA HIS A 41 -123.28 -10.50 -93.49
C HIS A 41 -123.95 -10.12 -94.82
N ILE A 42 -123.53 -9.02 -95.47
CA ILE A 42 -124.02 -8.60 -96.80
C ILE A 42 -123.77 -9.69 -97.83
N LEU A 43 -122.53 -10.20 -97.88
CA LEU A 43 -122.09 -11.19 -98.86
C LEU A 43 -122.92 -12.48 -98.77
N LYS A 44 -123.24 -12.93 -97.55
CA LYS A 44 -124.10 -14.11 -97.32
C LYS A 44 -125.55 -13.91 -97.78
N LYS A 45 -126.11 -12.70 -97.60
CA LYS A 45 -127.49 -12.38 -98.02
C LYS A 45 -127.63 -12.34 -99.54
N GLU A 46 -126.77 -11.61 -100.24
CA GLU A 46 -126.82 -11.54 -101.71
C GLU A 46 -126.58 -12.90 -102.37
N GLN A 47 -125.65 -13.69 -101.82
CA GLN A 47 -125.39 -15.04 -102.30
C GLN A 47 -126.62 -15.96 -102.22
N THR A 48 -127.47 -15.79 -101.21
CA THR A 48 -128.72 -16.56 -101.07
C THR A 48 -129.72 -16.22 -102.18
N ILE A 49 -129.78 -14.95 -102.59
CA ILE A 49 -130.63 -14.47 -103.68
C ILE A 49 -130.13 -14.99 -105.03
N TYR A 50 -128.85 -14.80 -105.32
CA TYR A 50 -128.25 -15.31 -106.56
C TYR A 50 -128.42 -16.83 -106.68
N ASN A 51 -128.26 -17.58 -105.58
CA ASN A 51 -128.50 -19.02 -105.60
C ASN A 51 -129.92 -19.39 -106.04
N THR A 52 -130.93 -18.68 -105.53
CA THR A 52 -132.35 -18.93 -105.86
C THR A 52 -132.62 -18.73 -107.36
N VAL A 53 -132.06 -17.68 -107.94
CA VAL A 53 -132.23 -17.35 -109.36
C VAL A 53 -131.44 -18.31 -110.24
N PHE A 54 -130.21 -18.66 -109.86
CA PHE A 54 -129.42 -19.68 -110.55
C PHE A 54 -130.14 -21.04 -110.56
N HIS A 55 -130.76 -21.44 -109.45
CA HIS A 55 -131.53 -22.68 -109.38
C HIS A 55 -132.67 -22.71 -110.41
N GLU A 56 -133.39 -21.60 -110.59
CA GLU A 56 -134.48 -21.51 -111.56
C GLU A 56 -133.97 -21.42 -113.01
N LEU A 57 -132.89 -20.68 -113.27
CA LEU A 57 -132.24 -20.66 -114.60
C LEU A 57 -131.70 -22.04 -115.00
N ILE A 58 -131.07 -22.76 -114.07
CA ILE A 58 -130.62 -24.14 -114.29
C ILE A 58 -131.83 -25.00 -114.65
N ARG A 59 -132.93 -24.91 -113.89
CA ARG A 59 -134.15 -25.68 -114.16
C ARG A 59 -134.66 -25.44 -115.58
N GLN A 60 -134.77 -24.18 -116.00
CA GLN A 60 -135.24 -23.80 -117.34
C GLN A 60 -134.32 -24.28 -118.46
N VAL A 61 -133.00 -24.14 -118.30
CA VAL A 61 -132.01 -24.59 -119.30
C VAL A 61 -131.95 -26.12 -119.40
N THR A 62 -132.13 -26.83 -118.28
CA THR A 62 -132.09 -28.30 -118.23
C THR A 62 -133.23 -28.92 -119.03
N VAL A 63 -134.40 -28.29 -119.05
CA VAL A 63 -135.56 -28.75 -119.84
C VAL A 63 -135.26 -28.75 -121.35
N ASP A 64 -134.48 -27.77 -121.82
CA ASP A 64 -134.11 -27.64 -123.24
C ASP A 64 -132.88 -28.51 -123.58
N CYS A 65 -131.89 -28.54 -122.68
CA CYS A 65 -130.69 -29.36 -122.79
C CYS A 65 -130.12 -29.66 -121.39
N ALA A 66 -130.20 -30.93 -120.98
CA ALA A 66 -129.78 -31.37 -119.65
C ALA A 66 -128.30 -31.09 -119.37
N ASP A 67 -127.42 -31.30 -120.36
CA ASP A 67 -125.97 -31.12 -120.21
C ASP A 67 -125.59 -29.66 -119.92
N ARG A 68 -126.30 -28.70 -120.52
CA ARG A 68 -126.11 -27.26 -120.24
C ARG A 68 -126.57 -26.89 -118.84
N GLY A 69 -127.65 -27.50 -118.36
CA GLY A 69 -128.13 -27.35 -116.99
C GLY A 69 -127.15 -27.87 -115.94
N GLU A 70 -126.58 -29.06 -116.17
CA GLU A 70 -125.57 -29.66 -115.28
C GLU A 70 -124.31 -28.77 -115.20
N LEU A 71 -123.85 -28.23 -116.34
CA LEU A 71 -122.71 -27.33 -116.39
C LEU A 71 -122.96 -26.05 -115.56
N LEU A 72 -124.14 -25.42 -115.70
CA LEU A 72 -124.52 -24.26 -114.91
C LEU A 72 -124.60 -24.59 -113.40
N SER A 73 -125.06 -25.77 -113.02
CA SER A 73 -125.07 -26.23 -111.62
C SER A 73 -123.65 -26.37 -111.05
N LYS A 74 -122.72 -26.97 -111.82
CA LYS A 74 -121.31 -27.06 -111.44
C LYS A 74 -120.67 -25.68 -111.29
N ILE A 75 -120.99 -24.74 -112.18
CA ILE A 75 -120.50 -23.35 -112.08
C ILE A 75 -121.02 -22.67 -110.81
N ARG A 76 -122.33 -22.80 -110.49
CA ARG A 76 -122.90 -22.26 -109.26
C ARG A 76 -122.23 -22.83 -108.01
N GLU A 77 -122.07 -24.15 -107.96
CA GLU A 77 -121.47 -24.83 -106.81
C GLU A 77 -120.01 -24.36 -106.57
N ARG A 78 -119.24 -24.18 -107.63
CA ARG A 78 -117.89 -23.59 -107.56
C ARG A 78 -117.89 -22.15 -107.06
N TYR A 79 -118.80 -21.32 -107.53
CA TYR A 79 -118.93 -19.93 -107.05
C TYR A 79 -119.32 -19.86 -105.57
N VAL A 80 -120.21 -20.76 -105.12
CA VAL A 80 -120.63 -20.80 -103.71
C VAL A 80 -119.49 -21.19 -102.79
N GLN A 81 -118.74 -22.23 -103.15
CA GLN A 81 -117.56 -22.68 -102.40
C GLN A 81 -116.49 -21.58 -102.31
N MET A 82 -116.26 -20.84 -103.41
CA MET A 82 -115.29 -19.75 -103.45
C MET A 82 -115.64 -18.63 -102.46
N LEU A 83 -116.89 -18.17 -102.46
CA LEU A 83 -117.34 -17.09 -101.59
C LEU A 83 -117.34 -17.47 -100.10
N ASP A 84 -117.71 -18.71 -99.77
CA ASP A 84 -117.65 -19.21 -98.38
C ASP A 84 -116.20 -19.37 -97.87
N GLN A 85 -115.28 -19.76 -98.76
CA GLN A 85 -113.86 -19.82 -98.45
C GLN A 85 -113.27 -18.42 -98.18
N ILE A 86 -113.65 -17.42 -98.97
CA ILE A 86 -113.25 -16.02 -98.76
C ILE A 86 -113.74 -15.51 -97.40
N ALA A 87 -114.99 -15.80 -97.03
CA ALA A 87 -115.57 -15.38 -95.76
C ALA A 87 -114.84 -15.97 -94.53
N ARG A 88 -114.43 -17.23 -94.59
CA ARG A 88 -113.65 -17.87 -93.52
C ARG A 88 -112.25 -17.27 -93.40
N GLN A 89 -111.54 -17.10 -94.51
CA GLN A 89 -110.22 -16.47 -94.52
C GLN A 89 -110.25 -15.07 -93.90
N MET A 90 -111.28 -14.30 -94.22
CA MET A 90 -111.51 -12.96 -93.67
C MET A 90 -111.62 -12.91 -92.13
N ILE A 91 -112.21 -13.92 -91.50
CA ILE A 91 -112.35 -14.00 -90.04
C ILE A 91 -111.01 -14.34 -89.38
N ASP A 92 -110.27 -15.28 -89.96
CA ASP A 92 -108.97 -15.70 -89.44
C ASP A 92 -107.95 -14.55 -89.51
N PHE A 93 -107.91 -13.80 -90.63
CA PHE A 93 -107.11 -12.58 -90.76
C PHE A 93 -107.36 -11.56 -89.65
N TYR A 94 -108.60 -11.43 -89.18
CA TYR A 94 -108.95 -10.48 -88.13
C TYR A 94 -108.45 -10.93 -86.75
N LYS A 95 -108.53 -12.23 -86.43
CA LYS A 95 -107.99 -12.78 -85.17
C LYS A 95 -106.48 -12.61 -85.12
N ASP A 96 -105.81 -12.85 -86.24
CA ASP A 96 -104.36 -12.64 -86.36
C ASP A 96 -104.01 -11.15 -86.16
N LEU A 97 -104.77 -10.22 -86.72
CA LEU A 97 -104.55 -8.78 -86.54
C LEU A 97 -104.65 -8.34 -85.06
N VAL A 98 -105.63 -8.86 -84.31
CA VAL A 98 -105.84 -8.49 -82.90
C VAL A 98 -104.74 -9.07 -82.02
N THR A 99 -104.36 -10.33 -82.24
CA THR A 99 -103.27 -10.96 -81.49
C THR A 99 -101.93 -10.29 -81.77
N GLN A 100 -101.68 -9.87 -83.01
CA GLN A 100 -100.51 -9.06 -83.38
C GLN A 100 -100.44 -7.75 -82.59
N ARG A 101 -101.54 -7.01 -82.47
CA ARG A 101 -101.56 -5.75 -81.69
C ARG A 101 -101.27 -5.94 -80.19
N LEU A 102 -101.76 -7.02 -79.59
CA LEU A 102 -101.48 -7.33 -78.18
C LEU A 102 -100.01 -7.71 -77.96
N MET A 103 -99.43 -8.49 -78.90
CA MET A 103 -98.00 -8.78 -78.89
C MET A 103 -97.16 -7.50 -79.03
N ASP A 104 -97.53 -6.60 -79.94
CA ASP A 104 -96.83 -5.33 -80.15
C ASP A 104 -96.81 -4.47 -78.87
N GLN A 105 -97.90 -4.40 -78.11
CA GLN A 105 -97.94 -3.70 -76.82
C GLN A 105 -97.01 -4.32 -75.77
N ARG A 106 -96.96 -5.65 -75.68
CA ARG A 106 -96.07 -6.31 -74.72
C ARG A 106 -94.60 -6.11 -75.10
N ILE A 107 -94.28 -6.20 -76.38
CA ILE A 107 -92.93 -5.95 -76.91
C ILE A 107 -92.49 -4.52 -76.57
N LEU A 108 -93.36 -3.51 -76.77
CA LEU A 108 -93.08 -2.12 -76.41
C LEU A 108 -92.73 -1.95 -74.92
N GLN A 109 -93.45 -2.63 -74.03
CA GLN A 109 -93.20 -2.54 -72.60
C GLN A 109 -91.88 -3.20 -72.19
N GLU A 110 -91.57 -4.38 -72.73
CA GLU A 110 -90.28 -5.04 -72.47
C GLU A 110 -89.11 -4.25 -73.06
N LEU A 111 -89.29 -3.61 -74.22
CA LEU A 111 -88.28 -2.70 -74.79
C LEU A 111 -87.99 -1.50 -73.88
N TYR A 112 -89.02 -0.95 -73.21
CA TYR A 112 -88.83 0.15 -72.25
C TYR A 112 -88.07 -0.31 -71.00
N ASN A 113 -88.42 -1.47 -70.44
CA ASN A 113 -87.70 -2.04 -69.29
C ASN A 113 -86.25 -2.36 -69.65
N PHE A 114 -86.01 -2.97 -70.81
CA PHE A 114 -84.68 -3.25 -71.33
C PHE A 114 -83.84 -1.98 -71.49
N LYS A 115 -84.44 -0.92 -72.02
CA LYS A 115 -83.79 0.40 -72.13
C LYS A 115 -83.33 0.92 -70.76
N ASN A 116 -84.19 0.87 -69.73
CA ASN A 116 -83.84 1.36 -68.40
C ASN A 116 -82.68 0.57 -67.77
N VAL A 117 -82.70 -0.76 -67.89
CA VAL A 117 -81.62 -1.63 -67.38
C VAL A 117 -80.30 -1.36 -68.13
N ILE A 118 -80.36 -1.15 -69.44
CA ILE A 118 -79.19 -0.75 -70.23
C ILE A 118 -78.65 0.60 -69.76
N GLU A 119 -79.51 1.59 -69.52
CA GLU A 119 -79.07 2.91 -69.05
C GLU A 119 -78.38 2.84 -67.68
N GLU A 120 -78.89 2.02 -66.76
CA GLU A 120 -78.28 1.79 -65.44
C GLU A 120 -76.92 1.07 -65.55
N LEU A 121 -76.86 -0.04 -66.30
CA LEU A 121 -75.61 -0.75 -66.58
C LEU A 121 -74.57 0.15 -67.26
N THR A 122 -75.01 1.02 -68.16
CA THR A 122 -74.12 1.96 -68.84
C THR A 122 -73.55 3.00 -67.87
N ARG A 123 -74.35 3.48 -66.90
CA ARG A 123 -73.87 4.38 -65.84
C ARG A 123 -72.84 3.71 -64.93
N GLU A 124 -73.14 2.51 -64.44
CA GLU A 124 -72.22 1.74 -63.60
C GLU A 124 -70.91 1.42 -64.34
N LEU A 125 -70.99 1.03 -65.62
CA LEU A 125 -69.80 0.80 -66.44
C LEU A 125 -68.95 2.06 -66.59
N CYS A 126 -69.57 3.23 -66.73
CA CYS A 126 -68.85 4.51 -66.76
C CYS A 126 -68.16 4.81 -65.42
N LEU A 127 -68.81 4.54 -64.28
CA LEU A 127 -68.21 4.72 -62.95
C LEU A 127 -67.04 3.77 -62.71
N VAL A 128 -67.21 2.49 -63.05
CA VAL A 128 -66.15 1.48 -62.93
C VAL A 128 -64.97 1.85 -63.82
N ARG A 129 -65.20 2.25 -65.08
CA ARG A 129 -64.11 2.72 -65.97
C ARG A 129 -63.39 3.94 -65.42
N ALA A 130 -64.11 4.90 -64.84
CA ALA A 130 -63.51 6.08 -64.23
C ALA A 130 -62.65 5.70 -63.01
N HIS A 131 -63.13 4.78 -62.18
CA HIS A 131 -62.39 4.27 -61.03
C HIS A 131 -61.16 3.45 -61.45
N ASP A 132 -61.30 2.56 -62.43
CA ASP A 132 -60.22 1.73 -62.96
C ASP A 132 -59.12 2.59 -63.58
N MET A 133 -59.50 3.64 -64.33
CA MET A 133 -58.55 4.61 -64.86
C MET A 133 -57.83 5.40 -63.76
N LYS A 134 -58.51 5.68 -62.63
CA LYS A 134 -57.88 6.33 -61.47
C LYS A 134 -56.92 5.38 -60.76
N LEU A 135 -57.34 4.14 -60.47
CA LEU A 135 -56.49 3.12 -59.85
C LEU A 135 -55.26 2.82 -60.70
N THR A 136 -55.41 2.75 -62.03
CA THR A 136 -54.28 2.51 -62.94
C THR A 136 -53.27 3.66 -62.86
N LYS A 137 -53.75 4.92 -62.85
CA LYS A 137 -52.87 6.09 -62.68
C LYS A 137 -52.17 6.11 -61.31
N ASP A 138 -52.89 5.79 -60.24
CA ASP A 138 -52.32 5.74 -58.89
C ASP A 138 -51.30 4.58 -58.77
N ALA A 139 -51.56 3.43 -59.40
CA ALA A 139 -50.65 2.29 -59.49
C ALA A 139 -49.39 2.61 -60.32
N GLU A 140 -49.54 3.28 -61.46
CA GLU A 140 -48.39 3.74 -62.27
C GLU A 140 -47.54 4.73 -61.50
N LYS A 141 -48.17 5.70 -60.82
CA LYS A 141 -47.46 6.68 -60.00
C LYS A 141 -46.69 6.01 -58.86
N THR A 142 -47.33 5.12 -58.10
CA THR A 142 -46.66 4.39 -57.02
C THR A 142 -45.53 3.49 -57.52
N HIS A 143 -45.68 2.89 -58.70
CA HIS A 143 -44.62 2.10 -59.33
C HIS A 143 -43.43 2.98 -59.76
N GLN A 144 -43.70 4.16 -60.32
CA GLN A 144 -42.66 5.15 -60.65
C GLN A 144 -41.94 5.65 -59.38
N ASP A 145 -42.69 5.99 -58.33
CA ASP A 145 -42.13 6.44 -57.05
C ASP A 145 -41.26 5.35 -56.41
N LEU A 146 -41.71 4.07 -56.45
CA LEU A 146 -40.95 2.93 -55.93
C LEU A 146 -39.68 2.66 -56.74
N ALA A 147 -39.77 2.73 -58.08
CA ALA A 147 -38.62 2.56 -58.95
C ALA A 147 -37.56 3.64 -58.69
N GLN A 148 -37.98 4.89 -58.50
CA GLN A 148 -37.09 5.98 -58.13
C GLN A 148 -36.45 5.76 -56.75
N ALA A 149 -37.23 5.35 -55.75
CA ALA A 149 -36.72 5.05 -54.42
C ALA A 149 -35.71 3.89 -54.41
N LEU A 150 -35.92 2.85 -55.25
CA LEU A 150 -34.96 1.76 -55.42
C LEU A 150 -33.65 2.24 -56.04
N LEU A 151 -33.71 3.05 -57.09
CA LEU A 151 -32.52 3.63 -57.71
C LEU A 151 -31.73 4.50 -56.74
N ASP A 152 -32.42 5.28 -55.91
CA ASP A 152 -31.76 6.13 -54.92
C ASP A 152 -31.20 5.31 -53.74
N ALA A 153 -31.87 4.23 -53.33
CA ALA A 153 -31.34 3.28 -52.34
C ALA A 153 -30.08 2.56 -52.85
N GLU A 154 -30.05 2.16 -54.12
CA GLU A 154 -28.88 1.52 -54.75
C GLU A 154 -27.69 2.50 -54.81
N LYS A 155 -27.92 3.76 -55.21
CA LYS A 155 -26.89 4.81 -55.17
C LYS A 155 -26.37 5.04 -53.75
N ASN A 156 -27.28 5.13 -52.77
CA ASN A 156 -26.90 5.33 -51.37
C ASN A 156 -26.10 4.15 -50.82
N ALA A 157 -26.47 2.92 -51.15
CA ALA A 157 -25.73 1.72 -50.75
C ALA A 157 -24.30 1.74 -51.29
N LYS A 158 -24.13 2.10 -52.58
CA LYS A 158 -22.81 2.25 -53.20
C LYS A 158 -21.96 3.33 -52.54
N ILE A 159 -22.55 4.48 -52.22
CA ILE A 159 -21.86 5.55 -51.50
C ILE A 159 -21.40 5.07 -50.11
N VAL A 160 -22.24 4.31 -49.39
CA VAL A 160 -21.87 3.76 -48.08
C VAL A 160 -20.72 2.76 -48.18
N GLU A 161 -20.71 1.92 -49.23
CA GLU A 161 -19.60 1.00 -49.53
C GLU A 161 -18.30 1.77 -49.80
N ASP A 162 -18.33 2.79 -50.66
CA ASP A 162 -17.18 3.65 -50.94
C ASP A 162 -16.65 4.34 -49.65
N TYR A 163 -17.54 4.83 -48.78
CA TYR A 163 -17.15 5.39 -47.48
C TYR A 163 -16.53 4.35 -46.54
N HIS A 164 -17.06 3.13 -46.53
CA HIS A 164 -16.52 2.04 -45.73
C HIS A 164 -15.08 1.71 -46.17
N ASP A 165 -14.84 1.60 -47.46
CA ASP A 165 -13.51 1.33 -48.02
C ASP A 165 -12.52 2.45 -47.68
N LEU A 166 -12.92 3.70 -47.84
CA LEU A 166 -12.10 4.86 -47.46
C LEU A 166 -11.77 4.85 -45.97
N TYR A 167 -12.75 4.53 -45.11
CA TYR A 167 -12.53 4.41 -43.66
C TYR A 167 -11.57 3.28 -43.33
N MET A 168 -11.71 2.11 -43.96
CA MET A 168 -10.82 0.96 -43.73
C MET A 168 -9.38 1.28 -44.16
N LEU A 169 -9.19 1.98 -45.28
CA LEU A 169 -7.88 2.45 -45.71
C LEU A 169 -7.28 3.47 -44.73
N GLN A 170 -8.08 4.43 -44.24
CA GLN A 170 -7.61 5.41 -43.26
C GLN A 170 -7.26 4.75 -41.92
N ARG A 171 -8.09 3.83 -41.45
CA ARG A 171 -7.84 3.04 -40.25
C ARG A 171 -6.54 2.24 -40.39
N GLY A 172 -6.33 1.57 -41.52
CA GLY A 172 -5.10 0.83 -41.79
C GLY A 172 -3.84 1.72 -41.77
N ARG A 173 -3.90 2.92 -42.38
CA ARG A 173 -2.80 3.90 -42.30
C ARG A 173 -2.52 4.31 -40.86
N MET A 174 -3.56 4.69 -40.11
CA MET A 174 -3.42 5.16 -38.74
C MET A 174 -2.94 4.05 -37.79
N GLU A 175 -3.37 2.81 -37.96
CA GLU A 175 -2.86 1.66 -37.20
C GLU A 175 -1.38 1.39 -37.50
N ASN A 176 -0.92 1.60 -38.75
CA ASN A 176 0.48 1.48 -39.11
C ASN A 176 1.32 2.63 -38.53
N ASP A 177 0.82 3.86 -38.59
CA ASP A 177 1.49 5.03 -37.99
C ASP A 177 1.63 4.85 -36.47
N ILE A 178 0.58 4.38 -35.79
CA ILE A 178 0.63 4.06 -34.35
C ILE A 178 1.68 2.98 -34.07
N LYS A 179 1.76 1.92 -34.87
CA LYS A 179 2.79 0.88 -34.71
C LYS A 179 4.20 1.45 -34.85
N GLN A 180 4.43 2.30 -35.86
CA GLN A 180 5.73 2.96 -36.05
C GLN A 180 6.08 3.85 -34.86
N LEU A 181 5.14 4.72 -34.43
CA LEU A 181 5.34 5.59 -33.27
C LEU A 181 5.60 4.81 -31.99
N MET A 182 4.93 3.67 -31.77
CA MET A 182 5.21 2.80 -30.63
C MET A 182 6.64 2.25 -30.68
N THR A 183 7.10 1.78 -31.86
CA THR A 183 8.47 1.29 -32.01
C THR A 183 9.51 2.39 -31.79
N GLU A 184 9.28 3.59 -32.33
CA GLU A 184 10.17 4.73 -32.12
C GLU A 184 10.24 5.14 -30.65
N ARG A 185 9.08 5.21 -29.96
CA ARG A 185 9.03 5.48 -28.52
C ARG A 185 9.88 4.49 -27.73
N ASP A 186 9.79 3.20 -28.03
CA ASP A 186 10.52 2.16 -27.31
C ASP A 186 12.04 2.26 -27.57
N ILE A 187 12.43 2.58 -28.80
CA ILE A 187 13.83 2.86 -29.16
C ILE A 187 14.33 4.09 -28.40
N TRP A 188 13.60 5.21 -28.43
CA TRP A 188 13.97 6.44 -27.74
C TRP A 188 14.03 6.26 -26.22
N SER A 189 13.09 5.54 -25.63
CA SER A 189 13.08 5.21 -24.20
C SER A 189 14.33 4.42 -23.82
N THR A 190 14.63 3.36 -24.57
CA THR A 190 15.81 2.51 -24.34
C THR A 190 17.11 3.28 -24.53
N ALA A 191 17.20 4.10 -25.58
CA ALA A 191 18.38 4.92 -25.88
C ALA A 191 18.61 5.98 -24.79
N THR A 192 17.55 6.67 -24.36
CA THR A 192 17.60 7.68 -23.30
C THR A 192 18.03 7.05 -21.98
N TYR A 193 17.48 5.89 -21.62
CA TYR A 193 17.87 5.16 -20.41
C TYR A 193 19.35 4.73 -20.45
N LYS A 194 19.80 4.15 -21.56
CA LYS A 194 21.22 3.77 -21.75
C LYS A 194 22.14 5.00 -21.70
N LEU A 195 21.73 6.11 -22.30
CA LEU A 195 22.49 7.36 -22.27
C LEU A 195 22.58 7.90 -20.83
N ALA A 196 21.46 7.93 -20.10
CA ALA A 196 21.44 8.35 -18.70
C ALA A 196 22.36 7.48 -17.83
N LEU A 197 22.32 6.15 -17.99
CA LEU A 197 23.26 5.25 -17.30
C LEU A 197 24.72 5.56 -17.65
N LYS A 198 25.03 5.76 -18.94
CA LYS A 198 26.37 6.14 -19.38
C LYS A 198 26.82 7.48 -18.79
N VAL A 199 25.94 8.48 -18.72
CA VAL A 199 26.22 9.79 -18.11
C VAL A 199 26.49 9.64 -16.61
N ILE A 200 25.65 8.88 -15.90
CA ILE A 200 25.80 8.60 -14.46
C ILE A 200 27.12 7.88 -14.18
N GLN A 201 27.48 6.88 -14.99
CA GLN A 201 28.73 6.13 -14.87
C GLN A 201 29.94 6.98 -15.22
N ARG A 202 29.89 7.72 -16.34
CA ARG A 202 30.98 8.59 -16.79
C ARG A 202 31.29 9.68 -15.77
N ASN A 203 30.25 10.29 -15.20
CA ASN A 203 30.39 11.36 -14.21
C ASN A 203 30.48 10.82 -12.76
N ARG A 204 30.56 9.50 -12.56
CA ARG A 204 30.66 8.81 -11.26
C ARG A 204 29.73 9.34 -10.16
N VAL A 205 28.51 9.72 -10.53
CA VAL A 205 27.54 10.35 -9.64
C VAL A 205 27.14 9.42 -8.48
N ILE A 206 27.05 8.11 -8.75
CA ILE A 206 26.73 7.11 -7.72
C ILE A 206 27.85 7.03 -6.67
N SER A 207 29.11 7.03 -7.10
CA SER A 207 30.25 7.00 -6.18
C SER A 207 30.31 8.28 -5.33
N ALA A 208 30.05 9.45 -5.91
CA ALA A 208 29.98 10.70 -5.15
C ALA A 208 28.81 10.72 -4.14
N LYS A 209 27.65 10.14 -4.52
CA LYS A 209 26.53 9.95 -3.60
C LYS A 209 26.88 9.00 -2.47
N ASN A 210 27.49 7.86 -2.75
CA ASN A 210 27.89 6.87 -1.74
C ASN A 210 28.90 7.49 -0.77
N LEU A 211 29.87 8.25 -1.28
CA LEU A 211 30.82 8.98 -0.45
C LEU A 211 30.13 9.89 0.59
N TYR A 212 29.06 10.59 0.17
CA TYR A 212 28.29 11.46 1.07
C TYR A 212 27.52 10.66 2.12
N LEU A 213 26.92 9.54 1.70
CA LEU A 213 26.18 8.67 2.60
C LEU A 213 27.10 8.07 3.67
N ASN A 214 28.31 7.65 3.29
CA ASN A 214 29.28 7.06 4.19
C ASN A 214 29.81 8.08 5.20
N GLU A 215 30.10 9.31 4.77
CA GLU A 215 30.46 10.42 5.67
C GLU A 215 29.34 10.65 6.71
N LYS A 216 28.11 10.79 6.22
CA LYS A 216 26.95 11.07 7.08
C LYS A 216 26.67 9.94 8.06
N ALA A 217 26.82 8.68 7.61
CA ALA A 217 26.67 7.50 8.45
C ALA A 217 27.76 7.44 9.52
N TRP A 218 29.02 7.62 9.12
CA TRP A 218 30.16 7.68 10.04
C TRP A 218 29.98 8.77 11.11
N ASN A 219 29.63 9.99 10.72
CA ASN A 219 29.38 11.12 11.62
C ASN A 219 28.25 10.83 12.62
N LYS A 220 27.16 10.19 12.14
CA LYS A 220 26.05 9.76 13.00
C LYS A 220 26.52 8.76 14.06
N TYR A 221 27.28 7.74 13.65
CA TYR A 221 27.80 6.74 14.59
C TYR A 221 28.80 7.35 15.58
N ALA A 222 29.75 8.16 15.10
CA ALA A 222 30.73 8.84 15.94
C ALA A 222 30.06 9.72 17.00
N LYS A 223 29.09 10.57 16.61
CA LYS A 223 28.31 11.38 17.55
C LYS A 223 27.57 10.56 18.59
N HIS A 224 26.93 9.47 18.16
CA HIS A 224 26.23 8.57 19.08
C HIS A 224 27.17 7.99 20.14
N PHE A 225 28.36 7.54 19.73
CA PHE A 225 29.35 6.97 20.67
C PHE A 225 29.99 8.02 21.58
N ILE A 226 30.28 9.23 21.10
CA ILE A 226 30.77 10.33 21.94
C ILE A 226 29.74 10.69 23.03
N ILE A 227 28.46 10.83 22.64
CA ILE A 227 27.38 11.11 23.60
C ILE A 227 27.23 9.96 24.59
N MET A 228 27.25 8.71 24.12
CA MET A 228 27.15 7.54 24.98
C MET A 228 28.29 7.50 26.01
N MET A 229 29.54 7.69 25.58
CA MET A 229 30.68 7.75 26.49
C MET A 229 30.52 8.86 27.53
N SER A 230 30.17 10.08 27.10
CA SER A 230 29.98 11.21 28.02
C SER A 230 28.87 10.94 29.06
N THR A 231 27.76 10.31 28.66
CA THR A 231 26.70 9.91 29.60
C THR A 231 27.18 8.82 30.57
N LYS A 232 27.97 7.86 30.11
CA LYS A 232 28.55 6.81 30.95
C LYS A 232 29.57 7.38 31.93
N ASP A 233 30.42 8.29 31.49
CA ASP A 233 31.39 8.99 32.32
C ASP A 233 30.72 9.79 33.43
N THR A 234 29.65 10.52 33.09
CA THR A 234 28.85 11.27 34.09
C THR A 234 28.23 10.32 35.11
N SER A 235 27.73 9.16 34.66
CA SER A 235 27.18 8.12 35.54
C SER A 235 28.24 7.49 36.44
N ASP A 236 29.43 7.21 35.92
CA ASP A 236 30.56 6.61 36.63
C ASP A 236 31.15 7.59 37.66
N LEU A 237 31.30 8.87 37.32
CA LEU A 237 31.70 9.93 38.26
C LEU A 237 30.71 10.04 39.44
N ALA A 238 29.40 10.03 39.15
CA ALA A 238 28.38 10.05 40.21
C ALA A 238 28.43 8.80 41.10
N LEU A 239 28.71 7.63 40.51
CA LEU A 239 28.87 6.39 41.25
C LEU A 239 30.14 6.39 42.12
N LEU A 240 31.27 6.88 41.61
CA LEU A 240 32.51 7.06 42.36
C LEU A 240 32.32 8.00 43.55
N GLN A 241 31.61 9.12 43.35
CA GLN A 241 31.28 10.05 44.43
C GLN A 241 30.44 9.37 45.52
N LYS A 242 29.43 8.57 45.13
CA LYS A 242 28.58 7.81 46.06
C LYS A 242 29.38 6.74 46.82
N LEU A 243 30.25 5.99 46.14
CA LEU A 243 31.10 4.97 46.75
C LEU A 243 32.11 5.58 47.74
N THR A 244 32.68 6.73 47.39
CA THR A 244 33.58 7.46 48.28
C THR A 244 32.89 7.98 49.52
N GLN A 245 31.66 8.50 49.39
CA GLN A 245 30.89 8.93 50.56
C GLN A 245 30.52 7.74 51.47
N LYS A 246 30.17 6.59 50.88
CA LYS A 246 29.93 5.35 51.64
C LYS A 246 31.17 4.90 52.39
N TRP A 247 32.34 4.91 51.73
CA TRP A 247 33.61 4.57 52.36
C TRP A 247 33.95 5.50 53.50
N LYS A 248 33.83 6.82 53.31
CA LYS A 248 34.05 7.81 54.36
C LYS A 248 33.21 7.49 55.60
N ASN A 249 31.92 7.22 55.41
CA ASN A 249 31.02 6.90 56.51
C ASN A 249 31.41 5.59 57.20
N ALA A 250 31.74 4.55 56.42
CA ALA A 250 32.14 3.24 56.94
C ALA A 250 33.47 3.31 57.72
N VAL A 251 34.48 3.98 57.18
CA VAL A 251 35.79 4.14 57.83
C VAL A 251 35.69 5.02 59.07
N ASN A 252 34.91 6.10 59.05
CA ASN A 252 34.72 6.93 60.24
C ASN A 252 33.99 6.18 61.36
N LYS A 253 32.97 5.39 61.01
CA LYS A 253 32.26 4.54 61.98
C LYS A 253 33.19 3.50 62.58
N PHE A 254 33.93 2.78 61.73
CA PHE A 254 34.88 1.77 62.17
C PHE A 254 36.00 2.36 63.03
N LYS A 255 36.52 3.53 62.65
CA LYS A 255 37.50 4.28 63.44
C LYS A 255 36.96 4.57 64.84
N GLN A 256 35.75 5.13 64.93
CA GLN A 256 35.12 5.43 66.23
C GLN A 256 34.96 4.17 67.08
N GLU A 257 34.54 3.05 66.50
CA GLU A 257 34.40 1.79 67.21
C GLU A 257 35.75 1.22 67.69
N VAL A 258 36.82 1.37 66.90
CA VAL A 258 38.19 1.00 67.30
C VAL A 258 38.66 1.87 68.46
N GLU A 259 38.46 3.20 68.39
CA GLU A 259 38.84 4.14 69.45
C GLU A 259 38.05 3.91 70.75
N GLU A 260 36.73 3.64 70.66
CA GLU A 260 35.88 3.30 71.79
C GLU A 260 36.31 1.98 72.45
N ASN A 261 36.69 0.97 71.66
CA ASN A 261 37.17 -0.31 72.19
C ASN A 261 38.58 -0.21 72.78
N GLU A 262 39.47 0.57 72.17
CA GLU A 262 40.78 0.90 72.75
C GLU A 262 40.60 1.60 74.10
N GLU A 263 39.68 2.56 74.21
CA GLU A 263 39.37 3.24 75.47
C GLU A 263 38.73 2.30 76.50
N SER A 264 37.79 1.42 76.09
CA SER A 264 37.23 0.38 76.97
C SER A 264 38.32 -0.56 77.50
N THR A 265 39.20 -1.05 76.61
CA THR A 265 40.33 -1.93 76.97
C THR A 265 41.29 -1.21 77.91
N ARG A 266 41.56 0.09 77.67
CA ARG A 266 42.38 0.93 78.53
C ARG A 266 41.75 1.11 79.91
N GLN A 267 40.43 1.29 79.99
CA GLN A 267 39.70 1.37 81.26
C GLN A 267 39.73 0.04 82.02
N GLU A 268 39.55 -1.10 81.34
CA GLU A 268 39.70 -2.43 81.92
C GLU A 268 41.12 -2.65 82.47
N PHE A 269 42.15 -2.32 81.69
CA PHE A 269 43.55 -2.38 82.14
C PHE A 269 43.81 -1.44 83.32
N LEU A 270 43.20 -0.25 83.37
CA LEU A 270 43.29 0.64 84.54
C LEU A 270 42.64 0.04 85.78
N VAL A 271 41.51 -0.67 85.65
CA VAL A 271 40.87 -1.38 86.76
C VAL A 271 41.75 -2.53 87.24
N ILE A 272 42.28 -3.34 86.32
CA ILE A 272 43.17 -4.46 86.67
C ILE A 272 44.47 -3.92 87.28
N ASN A 273 45.06 -2.85 86.74
CA ASN A 273 46.25 -2.22 87.31
C ASN A 273 45.99 -1.67 88.72
N LYS A 274 44.83 -1.03 88.96
CA LYS A 274 44.42 -0.65 90.33
C LYS A 274 44.27 -1.87 91.25
N GLY A 275 43.78 -2.99 90.74
CA GLY A 275 43.71 -4.29 91.44
C GLY A 275 45.10 -4.83 91.77
N LEU A 276 46.03 -4.83 90.82
CA LEU A 276 47.42 -5.26 90.99
C LEU A 276 48.19 -4.34 91.94
N ILE A 277 47.98 -3.02 91.90
CA ILE A 277 48.57 -2.08 92.86
C ILE A 277 47.99 -2.32 94.27
N LYS A 278 46.71 -2.68 94.38
CA LYS A 278 46.14 -3.13 95.66
C LYS A 278 46.79 -4.42 96.12
N TRP A 279 46.97 -5.42 95.24
CA TRP A 279 47.72 -6.65 95.53
C TRP A 279 49.18 -6.36 95.93
N GLN A 280 49.86 -5.45 95.25
CA GLN A 280 51.21 -5.00 95.58
C GLN A 280 51.28 -4.36 96.97
N LYS A 281 50.26 -3.60 97.38
CA LYS A 281 50.12 -3.06 98.75
C LYS A 281 49.71 -4.13 99.76
N PHE A 282 48.95 -5.12 99.32
CA PHE A 282 48.42 -6.22 100.12
C PHE A 282 49.49 -7.26 100.46
N PHE A 283 50.30 -7.68 99.48
CA PHE A 283 51.47 -8.53 99.68
C PHE A 283 52.50 -7.87 100.62
N LYS A 284 52.50 -6.54 100.74
CA LYS A 284 53.28 -5.80 101.75
C LYS A 284 52.70 -5.79 103.17
N THR A 285 51.47 -6.26 103.42
CA THR A 285 50.78 -6.05 104.72
C THR A 285 49.87 -7.22 105.23
N ASN A 286 49.96 -8.44 104.66
CA ASN A 286 49.28 -9.72 105.03
C ASN A 286 47.92 -10.09 104.34
N LYS A 287 47.75 -11.43 104.15
CA LYS A 287 46.81 -12.28 103.33
C LYS A 287 45.26 -12.17 103.56
N PRO A 288 44.35 -12.88 102.79
CA PRO A 288 43.82 -12.75 101.40
C PRO A 288 42.27 -12.56 101.31
N GLN A 289 41.69 -11.99 100.22
CA GLN A 289 40.41 -12.46 99.58
C GLN A 289 39.84 -11.57 98.42
N ASP A 290 39.23 -12.29 97.47
CA ASP A 290 38.22 -11.98 96.45
C ASP A 290 38.61 -11.53 95.02
N SER A 291 38.07 -12.32 94.07
CA SER A 291 38.28 -12.39 92.61
C SER A 291 37.11 -11.83 91.80
N LEU A 292 37.31 -11.27 90.60
CA LEU A 292 36.27 -11.18 89.56
C LEU A 292 36.78 -11.19 88.11
N PHE A 293 35.99 -11.87 87.27
CA PHE A 293 36.15 -12.24 85.85
C PHE A 293 36.07 -11.06 84.86
N LEU A 294 36.71 -11.25 83.69
CA LEU A 294 36.61 -10.40 82.49
C LEU A 294 35.98 -11.21 81.33
N GLY A 295 34.94 -10.68 80.70
CA GLY A 295 34.31 -11.28 79.51
C GLY A 295 34.68 -10.52 78.24
N LYS A 296 35.08 -11.25 77.19
CA LYS A 296 35.22 -10.75 75.81
C LYS A 296 34.06 -11.28 74.93
N GLU A 297 33.66 -10.53 73.90
CA GLU A 297 33.97 -10.82 72.48
C GLU A 297 33.03 -10.17 71.43
N ASN A 298 33.70 -9.69 70.36
CA ASN A 298 33.40 -9.86 68.92
C ASN A 298 32.27 -9.11 68.19
N VAL A 299 32.51 -7.81 67.91
CA VAL A 299 31.87 -7.05 66.81
C VAL A 299 32.85 -6.72 65.65
N PHE A 300 34.17 -6.82 65.86
CA PHE A 300 35.19 -6.27 64.95
C PHE A 300 35.41 -6.99 63.61
N VAL A 301 35.05 -8.26 63.49
CA VAL A 301 35.39 -9.09 62.31
C VAL A 301 34.54 -8.73 61.08
N SER A 302 33.27 -8.31 61.26
CA SER A 302 32.37 -8.00 60.14
C SER A 302 32.76 -6.71 59.41
N ILE A 303 33.24 -5.70 60.14
CA ILE A 303 33.50 -4.36 59.59
C ILE A 303 34.87 -4.31 58.89
N LEU A 304 35.84 -5.10 59.38
CA LEU A 304 37.10 -5.37 58.69
C LEU A 304 36.90 -6.02 57.31
N ALA A 305 35.88 -6.87 57.17
CA ALA A 305 35.51 -7.47 55.88
C ALA A 305 34.89 -6.43 54.93
N ASP A 306 34.05 -5.51 55.44
CA ASP A 306 33.45 -4.44 54.63
C ASP A 306 34.47 -3.42 54.11
N VAL A 307 35.46 -3.03 54.94
CA VAL A 307 36.59 -2.17 54.51
C VAL A 307 37.45 -2.87 53.47
N LYS A 308 37.68 -4.18 53.62
CA LYS A 308 38.41 -5.01 52.65
C LYS A 308 37.64 -5.17 51.33
N ASN A 309 36.32 -5.28 51.37
CA ASN A 309 35.47 -5.37 50.17
C ASN A 309 35.44 -4.05 49.39
N TRP A 310 35.51 -2.89 50.07
CA TRP A 310 35.69 -1.61 49.39
C TRP A 310 37.06 -1.52 48.69
N LEU A 311 38.13 -1.98 49.36
CA LEU A 311 39.48 -2.05 48.81
C LEU A 311 39.63 -2.98 47.60
N LYS A 312 38.72 -3.95 47.42
CA LYS A 312 38.89 -5.08 46.49
C LYS A 312 38.20 -5.00 45.13
N GLY A 313 37.42 -3.98 44.77
CA GLY A 313 36.94 -3.97 43.38
C GLY A 313 36.06 -2.82 42.92
N ASN A 314 35.06 -2.40 43.69
CA ASN A 314 33.98 -1.62 43.05
C ASN A 314 34.37 -0.23 42.54
N TRP A 315 35.29 0.48 43.20
CA TRP A 315 35.69 1.82 42.74
C TRP A 315 36.93 1.78 41.83
N THR A 316 37.81 0.81 42.02
CA THR A 316 38.99 0.62 41.17
C THR A 316 38.58 0.24 39.76
N ASP A 317 37.63 -0.68 39.61
CA ASP A 317 37.15 -1.13 38.30
C ASP A 317 36.47 0.00 37.53
N ILE A 318 35.75 0.88 38.23
CA ILE A 318 35.14 2.08 37.63
C ILE A 318 36.23 3.08 37.21
N GLY A 319 37.22 3.33 38.09
CA GLY A 319 38.35 4.21 37.79
C GLY A 319 39.15 3.72 36.58
N PHE A 320 39.55 2.45 36.56
CA PHE A 320 40.22 1.82 35.42
C PHE A 320 39.36 1.90 34.15
N GLY A 321 38.06 1.63 34.26
CA GLY A 321 37.13 1.72 33.15
C GLY A 321 37.03 3.13 32.58
N MET A 322 37.10 4.17 33.42
CA MET A 322 37.15 5.57 32.96
C MET A 322 38.47 5.89 32.27
N PHE A 323 39.61 5.53 32.86
CA PHE A 323 40.92 5.80 32.25
C PHE A 323 41.14 5.09 30.91
N HIS A 324 40.59 3.89 30.74
CA HIS A 324 40.64 3.19 29.45
C HIS A 324 39.83 3.89 28.35
N ARG A 325 38.76 4.63 28.70
CA ARG A 325 37.98 5.42 27.75
C ARG A 325 38.66 6.73 27.35
N HIS A 326 39.54 7.25 28.20
CA HIS A 326 40.23 8.54 28.04
C HIS A 326 41.75 8.37 27.93
N ARG A 327 42.18 7.31 27.25
CA ARG A 327 43.59 7.10 26.90
C ARG A 327 44.00 8.07 25.81
N SER A 328 45.26 8.50 25.71
CA SER A 328 45.68 9.34 24.57
C SER A 328 45.61 8.60 23.23
N MET A 329 45.68 9.33 22.11
CA MET A 329 45.73 8.72 20.77
C MET A 329 46.96 7.81 20.55
N GLU A 330 48.04 8.03 21.28
CA GLU A 330 49.25 7.21 21.31
C GLU A 330 49.16 6.03 22.29
N GLY A 331 48.06 5.94 23.03
CA GLY A 331 47.81 4.89 23.98
C GLY A 331 48.29 5.17 25.41
N ALA A 332 48.69 6.40 25.73
CA ALA A 332 49.18 6.76 27.07
C ALA A 332 48.02 6.98 28.07
N MET A 333 48.20 6.57 29.32
CA MET A 333 47.20 6.80 30.38
C MET A 333 47.33 8.23 30.95
N PRO A 334 46.22 8.88 31.36
CA PRO A 334 46.27 10.20 31.98
C PRO A 334 47.12 10.25 33.26
N PRO A 335 47.75 11.39 33.59
CA PRO A 335 48.58 11.52 34.81
C PRO A 335 47.79 11.29 36.10
N GLU A 336 46.48 11.53 36.11
CA GLU A 336 45.56 11.26 37.22
C GLU A 336 45.49 9.77 37.58
N PHE A 337 45.94 8.88 36.69
CA PHE A 337 46.10 7.45 36.96
C PHE A 337 47.13 7.20 38.07
N GLN A 338 48.29 7.88 38.04
CA GLN A 338 49.31 7.75 39.08
C GLN A 338 48.79 8.23 40.44
N PHE A 339 47.92 9.24 40.44
CA PHE A 339 47.28 9.73 41.65
C PHE A 339 46.30 8.70 42.25
N MET A 340 45.63 7.91 41.41
CA MET A 340 44.82 6.77 41.85
C MET A 340 45.66 5.67 42.50
N GLU A 341 46.82 5.33 41.92
CA GLU A 341 47.75 4.35 42.50
C GLU A 341 48.26 4.78 43.88
N GLU A 342 48.53 6.07 44.06
CA GLU A 342 48.93 6.64 45.35
C GLU A 342 47.83 6.51 46.41
N ILE A 343 46.57 6.77 46.03
CA ILE A 343 45.39 6.56 46.90
C ILE A 343 45.28 5.09 47.32
N ILE A 344 45.45 4.14 46.38
CA ILE A 344 45.42 2.70 46.67
C ILE A 344 46.52 2.36 47.69
N LYS A 345 47.74 2.84 47.48
CA LYS A 345 48.88 2.62 48.38
C LYS A 345 48.63 3.16 49.79
N ASN A 346 48.11 4.38 49.91
CA ASN A 346 47.80 4.97 51.22
C ASN A 346 46.63 4.27 51.92
N THR A 347 45.65 3.79 51.17
CA THR A 347 44.55 2.99 51.73
C THR A 347 45.04 1.61 52.21
N ASP A 348 45.94 0.95 51.49
CA ASP A 348 46.54 -0.32 51.92
C ASP A 348 47.37 -0.15 53.21
N LYS A 349 48.10 0.97 53.33
CA LYS A 349 48.79 1.33 54.59
C LYS A 349 47.81 1.47 55.75
N LEU A 350 46.71 2.22 55.56
CA LEU A 350 45.66 2.40 56.56
C LEU A 350 45.02 1.06 56.96
N TYR A 351 44.77 0.17 55.99
CA TYR A 351 44.23 -1.16 56.27
C TYR A 351 45.19 -2.00 57.12
N LYS A 352 46.49 -1.99 56.80
CA LYS A 352 47.53 -2.68 57.59
C LYS A 352 47.60 -2.14 59.02
N GLU A 353 47.49 -0.82 59.18
CA GLU A 353 47.46 -0.16 60.49
C GLU A 353 46.28 -0.65 61.34
N PHE A 354 45.05 -0.59 60.81
CA PHE A 354 43.87 -1.07 61.53
C PHE A 354 43.93 -2.57 61.84
N LYS A 355 44.47 -3.38 60.93
CA LYS A 355 44.66 -4.82 61.15
C LYS A 355 45.59 -5.07 62.34
N LEU A 356 46.71 -4.36 62.44
CA LEU A 356 47.67 -4.51 63.55
C LEU A 356 47.05 -4.10 64.89
N ARG A 357 46.29 -3.00 64.91
CA ARG A 357 45.61 -2.53 66.14
C ARG A 357 44.58 -3.53 66.67
N ILE A 358 43.80 -4.15 65.78
CA ILE A 358 42.73 -5.09 66.17
C ILE A 358 43.26 -6.48 66.55
N THR A 359 44.31 -6.94 65.88
CA THR A 359 44.91 -8.26 66.17
C THR A 359 45.80 -8.25 67.41
N GLY A 360 46.23 -7.06 67.87
CA GLY A 360 47.16 -6.92 69.00
C GLY A 360 48.60 -7.33 68.65
N ASP A 361 48.91 -7.50 67.35
CA ASP A 361 50.24 -7.82 66.82
C ASP A 361 51.21 -6.61 66.89
N ASN A 362 50.78 -5.50 67.51
CA ASN A 362 51.61 -4.37 67.90
C ASN A 362 52.42 -4.61 69.19
N GLY A 363 52.36 -5.81 69.76
CA GLY A 363 53.02 -6.19 71.02
C GLY A 363 52.04 -6.35 72.19
N LEU A 364 50.78 -5.89 72.06
CA LEU A 364 49.74 -6.07 73.07
C LEU A 364 49.50 -7.55 73.38
N SER A 365 49.33 -8.38 72.35
CA SER A 365 49.04 -9.81 72.52
C SER A 365 50.18 -10.53 73.26
N LYS A 366 51.44 -10.16 72.99
CA LYS A 366 52.62 -10.76 73.63
C LYS A 366 52.73 -10.38 75.11
N ILE A 367 52.55 -9.10 75.45
CA ILE A 367 52.63 -8.64 76.84
C ILE A 367 51.45 -9.18 77.65
N LEU A 368 50.24 -9.19 77.07
CA LEU A 368 49.05 -9.75 77.70
C LEU A 368 49.19 -11.25 77.96
N LEU A 369 49.69 -12.02 76.99
CA LEU A 369 49.89 -13.47 77.15
C LEU A 369 50.94 -13.79 78.22
N ASN A 370 52.01 -12.99 78.31
CA ASN A 370 53.01 -13.11 79.37
C ASN A 370 52.41 -12.81 80.75
N LEU A 371 51.59 -11.77 80.86
CA LEU A 371 50.94 -11.39 82.10
C LEU A 371 49.90 -12.45 82.55
N ILE A 372 49.12 -12.99 81.62
CA ILE A 372 48.19 -14.10 81.89
C ILE A 372 48.97 -15.34 82.34
N SER A 373 50.05 -15.71 81.63
CA SER A 373 50.87 -16.88 82.00
C SER A 373 51.46 -16.73 83.42
N ASN A 374 51.91 -15.53 83.78
CA ASN A 374 52.38 -15.24 85.14
C ASN A 374 51.24 -15.32 86.17
N LEU A 375 50.06 -14.77 85.87
CA LEU A 375 48.89 -14.84 86.77
C LEU A 375 48.40 -16.27 86.95
N GLU A 376 48.29 -17.07 85.89
CA GLU A 376 47.86 -18.47 85.94
C GLU A 376 48.86 -19.34 86.73
N TYR A 377 50.17 -19.16 86.50
CA TYR A 377 51.21 -19.87 87.24
C TYR A 377 51.13 -19.60 88.74
N TYR A 378 50.97 -18.34 89.15
CA TYR A 378 50.87 -17.99 90.56
C TYR A 378 49.48 -18.28 91.15
N SER A 379 48.40 -18.24 90.36
CA SER A 379 47.07 -18.69 90.78
C SER A 379 47.10 -20.19 91.11
N TYR A 380 47.67 -21.01 90.21
CA TYR A 380 47.85 -22.44 90.43
C TYR A 380 48.73 -22.70 91.67
N LYS A 381 49.84 -21.98 91.81
CA LYS A 381 50.74 -22.12 92.97
C LYS A 381 50.04 -21.74 94.29
N ILE A 382 49.17 -20.73 94.29
CA ILE A 382 48.41 -20.31 95.48
C ILE A 382 47.26 -21.29 95.79
N GLU A 383 46.58 -21.83 94.78
CA GLU A 383 45.52 -22.84 94.94
C GLU A 383 46.05 -24.18 95.47
N ASP A 384 47.23 -24.63 95.02
CA ASP A 384 47.89 -25.86 95.47
C ASP A 384 48.37 -25.78 96.94
N HIS A 385 48.61 -24.57 97.46
CA HIS A 385 49.14 -24.33 98.81
C HIS A 385 48.07 -23.95 99.86
N LEU A 386 46.79 -24.19 99.58
CA LEU A 386 45.68 -23.89 100.49
C LEU A 386 45.67 -24.72 101.80
N GLU A 387 46.55 -25.71 101.97
CA GLU A 387 46.53 -26.60 103.15
C GLU A 387 47.75 -26.54 104.10
N ILE A 388 48.79 -25.72 103.91
CA ILE A 388 49.97 -25.71 104.85
C ILE A 388 50.48 -24.28 105.17
N PRO A 389 50.55 -23.86 106.46
CA PRO A 389 50.89 -22.47 106.79
C PRO A 389 52.37 -22.08 106.92
N GLU A 390 53.36 -22.98 106.82
CA GLU A 390 54.68 -22.74 107.45
C GLU A 390 55.93 -22.61 106.55
N ILE A 391 55.81 -22.37 105.24
CA ILE A 391 56.98 -22.06 104.37
C ILE A 391 56.71 -20.80 103.56
N LEU A 392 56.88 -19.61 104.15
CA LEU A 392 56.34 -18.37 103.55
C LEU A 392 57.18 -17.11 103.82
N LEU A 393 58.50 -17.12 103.53
CA LEU A 393 59.26 -15.86 103.47
C LEU A 393 59.96 -15.65 102.11
N GLU A 394 60.81 -16.58 101.65
CA GLU A 394 61.46 -16.47 100.32
C GLU A 394 60.46 -16.49 99.15
N GLU A 395 59.37 -17.24 99.26
CA GLU A 395 58.34 -17.29 98.22
C GLU A 395 57.46 -16.02 98.18
N TRP A 396 57.36 -15.28 99.29
CA TRP A 396 56.61 -14.01 99.37
C TRP A 396 57.38 -12.85 98.76
N ASP A 397 58.69 -12.82 98.94
CA ASP A 397 59.55 -11.83 98.28
C ASP A 397 59.55 -12.04 96.77
N THR A 398 59.60 -13.30 96.32
CA THR A 398 59.51 -13.68 94.89
C THR A 398 58.16 -13.28 94.28
N LEU A 399 57.05 -13.51 94.99
CA LEU A 399 55.71 -13.10 94.57
C LEU A 399 55.56 -11.58 94.52
N THR A 400 56.18 -10.87 95.47
CA THR A 400 56.17 -9.40 95.52
C THR A 400 56.97 -8.79 94.36
N GLU A 401 58.14 -9.34 94.05
CA GLU A 401 58.94 -8.94 92.88
C GLU A 401 58.19 -9.17 91.58
N LYS A 402 57.54 -10.34 91.44
CA LYS A 402 56.72 -10.67 90.26
C LYS A 402 55.46 -9.83 90.15
N THR A 403 54.86 -9.43 91.27
CA THR A 403 53.76 -8.46 91.27
C THR A 403 54.23 -7.09 90.78
N ASN A 404 55.43 -6.64 91.17
CA ASN A 404 56.01 -5.40 90.65
C ASN A 404 56.27 -5.49 89.14
N GLU A 405 56.75 -6.64 88.66
CA GLU A 405 56.92 -6.91 87.22
C GLU A 405 55.58 -6.88 86.48
N MET A 406 54.52 -7.50 87.02
CA MET A 406 53.16 -7.44 86.45
C MET A 406 52.60 -6.01 86.40
N VAL A 407 52.84 -5.19 87.43
CA VAL A 407 52.45 -3.76 87.42
C VAL A 407 53.22 -3.01 86.33
N SER A 408 54.53 -3.24 86.17
CA SER A 408 55.31 -2.64 85.09
C SER A 408 54.87 -3.11 83.70
N GLN A 409 54.46 -4.38 83.56
CA GLN A 409 53.90 -4.92 82.32
C GLN A 409 52.51 -4.33 82.03
N MET A 410 51.69 -4.05 83.05
CA MET A 410 50.42 -3.35 82.87
C MET A 410 50.59 -1.89 82.49
N ASP A 411 51.56 -1.18 83.07
CA ASP A 411 51.89 0.18 82.66
C ASP A 411 52.40 0.21 81.21
N ALA A 412 53.17 -0.80 80.80
CA ALA A 412 53.55 -0.99 79.40
C ALA A 412 52.34 -1.28 78.50
N LEU A 413 51.40 -2.14 78.92
CA LEU A 413 50.15 -2.39 78.17
C LEU A 413 49.33 -1.11 78.00
N LEU A 414 49.18 -0.30 79.05
CA LEU A 414 48.46 0.98 79.00
C LEU A 414 49.08 1.96 78.00
N HIS A 415 50.40 1.94 77.84
CA HIS A 415 51.11 2.75 76.85
C HIS A 415 50.99 2.18 75.42
N VAL A 416 50.88 0.86 75.25
CA VAL A 416 50.82 0.23 73.92
C VAL A 416 49.39 0.26 73.33
N VAL A 417 48.33 0.27 74.15
CA VAL A 417 46.92 0.30 73.68
C VAL A 417 46.64 1.54 72.83
N GLY A 418 46.36 1.32 71.55
CA GLY A 418 46.09 2.36 70.56
C GLY A 418 47.33 2.93 69.86
N THR A 419 48.52 2.41 70.16
CA THR A 419 49.77 2.79 69.47
C THR A 419 50.14 1.80 68.38
N VAL A 420 50.78 2.35 67.33
CA VAL A 420 51.37 1.59 66.23
C VAL A 420 52.88 1.49 66.50
N PRO A 421 53.55 0.35 66.24
CA PRO A 421 55.00 0.21 66.48
C PRO A 421 55.83 1.31 65.82
N GLN A 422 56.93 1.74 66.46
CA GLN A 422 57.81 2.82 65.99
C GLN A 422 58.43 2.60 64.60
N ASP A 423 58.40 1.38 64.06
CA ASP A 423 58.87 1.05 62.71
C ASP A 423 57.85 1.41 61.59
N PHE A 424 56.66 1.88 61.94
CA PHE A 424 55.69 2.44 60.98
C PHE A 424 55.96 3.93 60.77
N GLU A 425 56.55 4.30 59.64
CA GLU A 425 56.62 5.69 59.20
C GLU A 425 55.22 6.23 58.87
N GLY A 426 54.70 7.11 59.73
CA GLY A 426 53.51 7.92 59.45
C GLY A 426 52.78 8.42 60.69
N ASP A 427 52.17 9.61 60.59
CA ASP A 427 51.28 10.18 61.62
C ASP A 427 50.12 9.23 61.97
N SER A 428 49.61 9.35 63.21
CA SER A 428 48.50 8.56 63.75
C SER A 428 47.33 8.35 62.76
N GLY A 429 46.66 7.18 62.80
CA GLY A 429 45.54 6.82 61.91
C GLY A 429 44.39 7.84 61.77
N SER A 430 44.26 8.81 62.69
CA SER A 430 43.34 9.94 62.58
C SER A 430 43.72 10.94 61.47
N ALA A 431 45.02 11.22 61.30
CA ALA A 431 45.52 12.11 60.24
C ALA A 431 45.47 11.42 58.86
N THR A 432 45.78 10.12 58.82
CA THR A 432 45.85 9.31 57.60
C THR A 432 44.49 9.13 56.91
N THR A 433 43.41 8.94 57.68
CA THR A 433 42.03 8.84 57.16
C THR A 433 41.52 10.13 56.52
N ALA A 434 41.74 11.28 57.19
CA ALA A 434 41.38 12.59 56.64
C ALA A 434 42.21 12.95 55.41
N HIS A 435 43.49 12.60 55.41
CA HIS A 435 44.39 12.76 54.27
C HIS A 435 43.90 11.99 53.03
N ILE A 436 43.60 10.69 53.17
CA ILE A 436 43.09 9.86 52.06
C ILE A 436 41.78 10.41 51.50
N TYR A 437 40.84 10.83 52.37
CA TYR A 437 39.59 11.43 51.90
C TYR A 437 39.81 12.71 51.09
N ASN A 438 40.75 13.56 51.51
CA ASN A 438 41.11 14.77 50.77
C ASN A 438 41.77 14.45 49.43
N MET A 439 42.67 13.46 49.39
CA MET A 439 43.27 12.98 48.12
C MET A 439 42.20 12.47 47.15
N VAL A 440 41.25 11.64 47.62
CA VAL A 440 40.16 11.12 46.78
C VAL A 440 39.25 12.25 46.29
N LYS A 441 38.96 13.25 47.14
CA LYS A 441 38.17 14.42 46.74
C LYS A 441 38.88 15.24 45.66
N GLU A 442 40.18 15.45 45.80
CA GLU A 442 41.01 16.14 44.81
C GLU A 442 41.09 15.34 43.50
N TRP A 443 41.23 14.02 43.61
CA TRP A 443 41.26 13.11 42.46
C TRP A 443 39.96 13.18 41.67
N HIS A 444 38.79 13.14 42.33
CA HIS A 444 37.50 13.31 41.66
C HIS A 444 37.38 14.62 40.88
N LEU A 445 37.89 15.72 41.43
CA LEU A 445 37.84 17.02 40.75
C LEU A 445 38.74 17.02 39.51
N LYS A 446 39.97 16.49 39.65
CA LYS A 446 40.93 16.40 38.55
C LYS A 446 40.42 15.49 37.44
N ILE A 447 39.99 14.27 37.76
CA ILE A 447 39.48 13.32 36.76
C ILE A 447 38.16 13.80 36.13
N GLY A 448 37.29 14.45 36.89
CA GLY A 448 36.04 15.01 36.36
C GLY A 448 36.29 16.12 35.34
N ASN A 449 37.28 16.99 35.60
CA ASN A 449 37.67 18.04 34.67
C ASN A 449 38.34 17.46 33.42
N GLU A 450 39.26 16.49 33.58
CA GLU A 450 39.97 15.87 32.45
C GLU A 450 39.00 15.14 31.52
N VAL A 451 38.13 14.29 32.08
CA VAL A 451 37.11 13.57 31.32
C VAL A 451 36.13 14.52 30.63
N SER A 452 35.78 15.64 31.25
CA SER A 452 34.95 16.65 30.59
C SER A 452 35.68 17.34 29.45
N ASN A 453 36.97 17.64 29.63
CA ASN A 453 37.79 18.29 28.61
C ASN A 453 38.02 17.36 27.42
N ASP A 454 38.35 16.10 27.67
CA ASP A 454 38.53 15.06 26.65
C ASP A 454 37.25 14.80 25.86
N ASN A 455 36.09 14.79 26.52
CA ASN A 455 34.80 14.67 25.84
C ASN A 455 34.51 15.86 24.91
N ILE A 456 34.84 17.09 25.33
CA ILE A 456 34.72 18.29 24.48
C ILE A 456 35.69 18.21 23.30
N GLU A 457 36.92 17.77 23.56
CA GLU A 457 37.98 17.69 22.55
C GLU A 457 37.72 16.59 21.52
N LEU A 458 37.18 15.44 21.96
CA LEU A 458 36.67 14.39 21.09
C LEU A 458 35.59 14.93 20.14
N GLN A 459 34.60 15.65 20.68
CA GLN A 459 33.53 16.25 19.89
C GLN A 459 34.08 17.27 18.88
N ARG A 460 35.01 18.14 19.32
CA ARG A 460 35.66 19.15 18.45
C ARG A 460 36.37 18.50 17.27
N HIS A 461 37.21 17.49 17.51
CA HIS A 461 37.94 16.80 16.46
C HIS A 461 37.00 16.08 15.47
N MET A 462 35.91 15.48 15.94
CA MET A 462 34.92 14.86 15.04
C MET A 462 34.21 15.89 14.17
N ASP A 463 33.82 17.05 14.74
CA ASP A 463 33.21 18.13 13.96
C ASP A 463 34.20 18.72 12.92
N GLU A 464 35.49 18.83 13.26
CA GLU A 464 36.55 19.25 12.33
C GLU A 464 36.77 18.26 11.19
N LEU A 465 36.79 16.95 11.49
CA LEU A 465 36.85 15.90 10.49
C LEU A 465 35.63 15.93 9.57
N HIS A 466 34.43 16.02 10.13
CA HIS A 466 33.19 16.15 9.39
C HIS A 466 33.26 17.34 8.40
N ILE A 467 33.61 18.54 8.88
CA ILE A 467 33.73 19.73 8.05
C ILE A 467 34.78 19.54 6.95
N SER A 468 35.93 18.93 7.29
CA SER A 468 37.01 18.73 6.34
C SER A 468 36.65 17.70 5.25
N MET A 469 35.96 16.62 5.62
CA MET A 469 35.40 15.65 4.66
C MET A 469 34.39 16.33 3.72
N ILE A 470 33.48 17.16 4.25
CA ILE A 470 32.50 17.89 3.42
C ILE A 470 33.20 18.87 2.48
N LYS A 471 34.18 19.66 2.96
CA LYS A 471 34.96 20.58 2.12
C LYS A 471 35.67 19.82 0.99
N TRP A 472 36.31 18.70 1.32
CA TRP A 472 36.97 17.85 0.35
C TRP A 472 36.00 17.30 -0.71
N MET A 473 34.83 16.84 -0.28
CA MET A 473 33.76 16.39 -1.18
C MET A 473 33.26 17.49 -2.11
N VAL A 474 33.12 18.72 -1.62
CA VAL A 474 32.73 19.87 -2.45
C VAL A 474 33.83 20.18 -3.46
N HIS A 475 35.10 20.20 -3.06
CA HIS A 475 36.23 20.40 -3.98
C HIS A 475 36.30 19.30 -5.05
N LEU A 476 36.07 18.04 -4.67
CA LEU A 476 35.97 16.91 -5.59
C LEU A 476 34.86 17.12 -6.61
N LEU A 477 33.66 17.54 -6.18
CA LEU A 477 32.53 17.80 -7.07
C LEU A 477 32.81 18.96 -8.03
N ILE A 478 33.44 20.04 -7.56
CA ILE A 478 33.85 21.17 -8.41
C ILE A 478 34.80 20.69 -9.51
N ILE A 479 35.75 19.80 -9.19
CA ILE A 479 36.70 19.24 -10.17
C ILE A 479 36.01 18.24 -11.11
N MET A 480 35.01 17.48 -10.64
CA MET A 480 34.29 16.50 -11.45
C MET A 480 33.25 17.09 -12.40
N VAL A 481 32.78 18.33 -12.14
CA VAL A 481 31.79 19.00 -12.99
C VAL A 481 32.51 19.77 -14.10
N PRO A 482 32.20 19.52 -15.38
CA PRO A 482 32.77 20.32 -16.46
C PRO A 482 32.30 21.77 -16.34
N ASP A 483 33.22 22.73 -16.48
CA ASP A 483 32.88 24.14 -16.69
C ASP A 483 32.20 24.27 -18.06
N PHE A 484 30.87 24.20 -18.08
CA PHE A 484 30.11 24.56 -19.28
C PHE A 484 30.03 26.08 -19.36
N THR A 485 30.86 26.67 -20.21
CA THR A 485 30.67 28.06 -20.63
C THR A 485 29.32 28.18 -21.33
N ASP A 486 28.48 29.09 -20.85
CA ASP A 486 27.23 29.47 -21.52
C ASP A 486 27.55 29.99 -22.93
N ARG A 487 26.64 29.84 -23.90
CA ARG A 487 26.90 30.20 -25.32
C ARG A 487 27.30 31.67 -25.53
N ASP A 488 27.06 32.53 -24.54
CA ASP A 488 27.37 33.96 -24.55
C ASP A 488 28.67 34.33 -23.81
N SER A 489 29.38 33.36 -23.24
CA SER A 489 30.69 33.57 -22.59
C SER A 489 31.82 33.03 -23.47
N LEU A 490 32.76 33.90 -23.84
CA LEU A 490 33.97 33.54 -24.59
C LEU A 490 34.70 32.38 -23.88
N PRO A 491 35.20 31.36 -24.61
CA PRO A 491 36.09 30.36 -24.04
C PRO A 491 37.31 31.10 -23.47
N LYS A 492 37.59 30.94 -22.18
CA LYS A 492 38.87 31.38 -21.62
C LYS A 492 39.96 30.56 -22.32
N LEU A 493 41.05 31.22 -22.75
CA LEU A 493 42.19 30.58 -23.40
C LEU A 493 42.58 29.30 -22.65
N GLU A 494 42.60 28.19 -23.38
CA GLU A 494 42.72 26.80 -22.91
C GLU A 494 44.08 26.43 -22.27
N GLU A 495 44.97 27.38 -22.01
CA GLU A 495 46.31 27.09 -21.44
C GLU A 495 46.41 27.36 -19.92
N GLU A 496 45.60 28.25 -19.34
CA GLU A 496 45.55 28.46 -17.88
C GLU A 496 44.62 27.48 -17.14
N SER A 497 43.74 26.77 -17.86
CA SER A 497 42.75 25.84 -17.27
C SER A 497 43.34 24.50 -16.87
N ASP A 498 44.21 23.93 -17.70
CA ASP A 498 44.67 22.55 -17.55
C ASP A 498 45.72 22.42 -16.45
N GLU A 499 46.70 23.34 -16.37
CA GLU A 499 47.67 23.37 -15.26
C GLU A 499 46.98 23.64 -13.92
N LYS A 500 45.99 24.55 -13.88
CA LYS A 500 45.24 24.85 -12.66
C LYS A 500 44.34 23.68 -12.23
N HIS A 501 43.80 22.93 -13.19
CA HIS A 501 43.04 21.71 -12.95
C HIS A 501 43.93 20.60 -12.40
N ASP A 502 45.11 20.38 -12.98
CA ASP A 502 46.08 19.39 -12.52
C ASP A 502 46.66 19.72 -11.13
N ILE A 503 46.94 21.00 -10.86
CA ILE A 503 47.31 21.48 -9.52
C ILE A 503 46.17 21.24 -8.53
N GLY A 504 44.93 21.50 -8.93
CA GLY A 504 43.74 21.23 -8.11
C GLY A 504 43.58 19.73 -7.79
N ILE A 505 43.82 18.84 -8.75
CA ILE A 505 43.79 17.39 -8.55
C ILE A 505 44.91 16.93 -7.60
N ALA A 506 46.12 17.49 -7.74
CA ALA A 506 47.24 17.16 -6.87
C ALA A 506 47.00 17.60 -5.42
N GLN A 507 46.45 18.80 -5.21
CA GLN A 507 46.05 19.28 -3.89
C GLN A 507 44.95 18.40 -3.29
N LEU A 508 43.95 18.04 -4.10
CA LEU A 508 42.85 17.17 -3.68
C LEU A 508 43.35 15.79 -3.21
N GLU A 509 44.36 15.23 -3.86
CA GLU A 509 44.99 13.97 -3.45
C GLU A 509 45.77 14.10 -2.13
N LEU A 510 46.55 15.17 -1.96
CA LEU A 510 47.27 15.44 -0.70
C LEU A 510 46.29 15.60 0.47
N ASP A 511 45.22 16.37 0.26
CA ASP A 511 44.17 16.57 1.24
C ASP A 511 43.45 15.23 1.56
N ALA A 512 43.20 14.39 0.55
CA ALA A 512 42.59 13.08 0.74
C ALA A 512 43.46 12.12 1.54
N ILE A 513 44.78 12.12 1.31
CA ILE A 513 45.73 11.29 2.06
C ILE A 513 45.76 11.72 3.53
N SER A 514 45.86 13.03 3.78
CA SER A 514 45.82 13.59 5.14
C SER A 514 44.50 13.25 5.85
N LEU A 515 43.37 13.43 5.15
CA LEU A 515 42.04 13.12 5.69
C LEU A 515 41.85 11.63 5.95
N ALA A 516 42.29 10.76 5.06
CA ALA A 516 42.19 9.31 5.25
C ALA A 516 42.96 8.86 6.49
N LYS A 517 44.16 9.41 6.72
CA LYS A 517 44.96 9.13 7.92
C LYS A 517 44.29 9.62 9.18
N ASN A 518 43.85 10.88 9.21
CA ASN A 518 43.20 11.46 10.38
C ASN A 518 41.88 10.73 10.70
N LEU A 519 41.08 10.40 9.68
CA LEU A 519 39.83 9.66 9.83
C LEU A 519 40.08 8.24 10.37
N THR A 520 41.12 7.56 9.88
CA THR A 520 41.52 6.22 10.32
C THR A 520 41.99 6.23 11.78
N GLN A 521 42.89 7.16 12.11
CA GLN A 521 43.42 7.32 13.46
C GLN A 521 42.30 7.65 14.45
N TYR A 522 41.46 8.63 14.12
CA TYR A 522 40.35 9.03 14.98
C TYR A 522 39.29 7.93 15.13
N SER A 523 38.92 7.23 14.04
CA SER A 523 37.94 6.14 14.11
C SER A 523 38.44 4.96 14.93
N SER A 524 39.73 4.64 14.82
CA SER A 524 40.36 3.55 15.59
C SER A 524 40.46 3.92 17.06
N TYR A 525 40.82 5.17 17.35
CA TYR A 525 40.84 5.75 18.69
C TYR A 525 39.46 5.74 19.35
N LEU A 526 38.44 6.30 18.70
CA LEU A 526 37.07 6.30 19.22
C LEU A 526 36.53 4.88 19.42
N ASN A 527 36.91 3.94 18.56
CA ASN A 527 36.57 2.54 18.72
C ASN A 527 37.23 1.93 19.97
N SER A 528 38.52 2.17 20.22
CA SER A 528 39.20 1.63 21.39
C SER A 528 38.62 2.18 22.69
N CYS A 529 38.27 3.47 22.74
CA CYS A 529 37.56 4.09 23.87
C CYS A 529 36.22 3.40 24.16
N CYS A 530 35.42 3.10 23.14
CA CYS A 530 34.08 2.54 23.31
C CYS A 530 34.05 1.02 23.52
N LYS A 531 35.04 0.27 23.03
CA LYS A 531 34.96 -1.20 22.87
C LYS A 531 34.67 -1.94 24.18
N ALA A 532 35.40 -1.63 25.25
CA ALA A 532 35.24 -2.29 26.55
C ALA A 532 33.85 -1.97 27.16
N MET A 533 33.42 -0.70 27.07
CA MET A 533 32.12 -0.26 27.56
C MET A 533 30.97 -0.94 26.83
N VAL A 534 30.99 -0.94 25.50
CA VAL A 534 29.95 -1.53 24.65
C VAL A 534 29.88 -3.04 24.84
N THR A 535 31.03 -3.72 24.99
CA THR A 535 31.09 -5.16 25.28
C THR A 535 30.46 -5.48 26.64
N ALA A 536 30.78 -4.71 27.68
CA ALA A 536 30.19 -4.87 29.00
C ALA A 536 28.67 -4.62 28.99
N MET A 537 28.21 -3.59 28.29
CA MET A 537 26.78 -3.31 28.11
C MET A 537 26.07 -4.46 27.37
N ALA A 538 26.66 -5.00 26.31
CA ALA A 538 26.09 -6.13 25.56
C ALA A 538 25.92 -7.37 26.44
N LEU A 539 26.89 -7.68 27.31
CA LEU A 539 26.81 -8.79 28.27
C LEU A 539 25.68 -8.58 29.30
N ILE A 540 25.52 -7.36 29.82
CA ILE A 540 24.45 -7.02 30.78
C ILE A 540 23.06 -7.14 30.11
N ILE A 541 22.92 -6.64 28.87
CA ILE A 541 21.66 -6.70 28.12
C ILE A 541 21.32 -8.16 27.75
N ALA A 542 22.32 -8.97 27.40
CA ALA A 542 22.15 -10.39 27.15
C ALA A 542 21.67 -11.16 28.40
N GLY A 543 22.20 -10.81 29.58
CA GLY A 543 21.76 -11.38 30.86
C GLY A 543 20.35 -10.96 31.29
N THR A 544 19.84 -9.83 30.79
CA THR A 544 18.53 -9.26 31.17
C THR A 544 17.41 -9.53 30.15
N LEU A 545 17.64 -10.38 29.13
CA LEU A 545 16.67 -10.82 28.12
C LEU A 545 15.99 -9.68 27.31
N GLN A 546 16.65 -8.52 27.17
CA GLN A 546 16.15 -7.42 26.32
C GLN A 546 16.42 -7.65 24.83
N LYS A 547 15.65 -6.99 23.95
CA LYS A 547 15.80 -7.10 22.49
C LYS A 547 17.13 -6.50 22.01
N ASN A 548 17.89 -7.32 21.29
CA ASN A 548 19.11 -7.00 20.52
C ASN A 548 20.34 -6.57 21.36
N PRO A 549 20.95 -7.50 22.12
CA PRO A 549 22.09 -7.21 23.00
C PRO A 549 23.37 -6.78 22.26
N ALA A 550 23.52 -7.18 20.99
CA ALA A 550 24.71 -6.88 20.19
C ALA A 550 24.58 -5.61 19.33
N LYS A 551 23.48 -4.86 19.47
CA LYS A 551 23.21 -3.70 18.61
C LYS A 551 24.32 -2.65 18.66
N GLU A 552 24.73 -2.25 19.86
CA GLU A 552 25.75 -1.20 20.03
C GLU A 552 27.13 -1.67 19.56
N LEU A 553 27.45 -2.97 19.72
CA LEU A 553 28.68 -3.55 19.20
C LEU A 553 28.68 -3.58 17.67
N HIS A 554 27.54 -3.91 17.07
CA HIS A 554 27.35 -3.89 15.63
C HIS A 554 27.45 -2.47 15.07
N ASP A 555 26.82 -1.49 15.72
CA ASP A 555 26.89 -0.08 15.34
C ASP A 555 28.33 0.47 15.45
N LEU A 556 29.12 0.00 16.43
CA LEU A 556 30.54 0.36 16.57
C LEU A 556 31.38 -0.20 15.41
N ASN A 557 31.13 -1.45 15.02
CA ASN A 557 31.77 -2.05 13.85
C ASN A 557 31.32 -1.38 12.54
N ASN A 558 30.06 -0.96 12.45
CA ASN A 558 29.56 -0.21 11.30
C ASN A 558 30.26 1.14 11.17
N MET A 559 30.57 1.85 12.27
CA MET A 559 31.37 3.07 12.22
C MET A 559 32.73 2.86 11.52
N LYS A 560 33.47 1.80 11.90
CA LYS A 560 34.73 1.43 11.24
C LYS A 560 34.52 1.11 9.76
N LYS A 561 33.45 0.37 9.44
CA LYS A 561 33.10 0.02 8.06
C LYS A 561 32.82 1.26 7.21
N GLU A 562 32.02 2.20 7.69
CA GLU A 562 31.70 3.45 6.98
C GLU A 562 32.97 4.30 6.72
N CYS A 563 33.91 4.32 7.68
CA CYS A 563 35.23 4.93 7.49
C CYS A 563 36.00 4.25 6.33
N CYS A 564 36.13 2.93 6.36
CA CYS A 564 36.81 2.17 5.30
C CYS A 564 36.15 2.36 3.93
N GLU A 565 34.82 2.34 3.86
CA GLU A 565 34.07 2.54 2.63
C GLU A 565 34.22 3.97 2.10
N TRP A 566 34.28 4.98 2.98
CA TRP A 566 34.58 6.36 2.58
C TRP A 566 35.97 6.46 1.95
N ILE A 567 37.01 5.91 2.59
CA ILE A 567 38.39 5.93 2.09
C ILE A 567 38.49 5.18 0.76
N THR A 568 37.87 4.01 0.65
CA THR A 568 37.85 3.21 -0.58
C THR A 568 37.15 3.96 -1.72
N THR A 569 36.00 4.59 -1.43
CA THR A 569 35.26 5.36 -2.43
C THR A 569 36.03 6.60 -2.87
N SER A 570 36.67 7.32 -1.96
CA SER A 570 37.58 8.44 -2.24
C SER A 570 38.74 8.02 -3.14
N SER A 571 39.40 6.90 -2.82
CA SER A 571 40.49 6.32 -3.61
C SER A 571 40.03 5.96 -5.02
N GLN A 572 38.85 5.34 -5.19
CA GLN A 572 38.29 5.01 -6.49
C GLN A 572 37.95 6.26 -7.32
N LEU A 573 37.36 7.28 -6.69
CA LEU A 573 37.01 8.55 -7.33
C LEU A 573 38.27 9.27 -7.82
N LEU A 574 39.28 9.42 -6.97
CA LEU A 574 40.58 10.01 -7.33
C LEU A 574 41.31 9.21 -8.41
N SER A 575 41.35 7.89 -8.27
CA SER A 575 42.03 7.01 -9.23
C SER A 575 41.50 7.22 -10.64
N GLY A 576 40.18 7.36 -10.75
CA GLY A 576 39.61 7.56 -12.05
C GLY A 576 39.65 9.02 -12.54
N ILE A 577 39.78 10.04 -11.68
CA ILE A 577 40.01 11.43 -12.13
C ILE A 577 41.42 11.51 -12.72
N LYS A 578 42.38 10.85 -12.06
CA LYS A 578 43.80 10.86 -12.45
C LYS A 578 44.17 9.85 -13.54
N GLY A 579 43.29 8.90 -13.85
CA GLY A 579 43.56 7.80 -14.78
C GLY A 579 44.59 6.77 -14.31
N ARG A 580 45.03 6.83 -13.05
CA ARG A 580 46.00 5.89 -12.43
C ARG A 580 45.50 5.47 -11.04
N LYS A 581 45.91 4.29 -10.57
CA LYS A 581 45.52 3.81 -9.24
C LYS A 581 46.14 4.70 -8.14
N VAL A 582 45.29 5.27 -7.29
CA VAL A 582 45.67 6.07 -6.11
C VAL A 582 45.32 5.27 -4.86
N LYS A 583 46.32 4.89 -4.06
CA LYS A 583 46.10 4.33 -2.71
C LYS A 583 46.21 5.47 -1.69
N LEU A 584 45.20 5.62 -0.83
CA LEU A 584 45.17 6.66 0.20
C LEU A 584 45.80 6.24 1.53
N LEU A 585 45.83 4.93 1.79
CA LEU A 585 46.46 4.32 2.96
C LEU A 585 47.56 3.34 2.52
N THR A 586 48.52 3.13 3.41
CA THR A 586 49.50 2.04 3.32
C THR A 586 48.88 0.72 3.80
N GLU A 587 49.47 -0.43 3.43
CA GLU A 587 48.96 -1.75 3.82
C GLU A 587 48.95 -1.93 5.35
N GLU A 588 49.94 -1.38 6.06
CA GLU A 588 49.98 -1.35 7.53
C GLU A 588 48.86 -0.49 8.17
N GLU A 589 48.43 0.58 7.51
CA GLU A 589 47.34 1.45 7.98
C GLU A 589 45.95 0.82 7.69
N GLU A 590 45.83 0.03 6.61
CA GLU A 590 44.64 -0.77 6.30
C GLU A 590 44.48 -1.95 7.28
N ASP A 591 45.58 -2.59 7.67
CA ASP A 591 45.57 -3.68 8.64
C ASP A 591 45.11 -3.20 10.02
N ARG A 592 45.55 -2.03 10.50
CA ARG A 592 45.09 -1.43 11.78
C ARG A 592 43.59 -1.15 11.84
N LEU A 593 42.94 -0.91 10.70
CA LEU A 593 41.48 -0.74 10.64
C LEU A 593 40.74 -2.07 10.82
N THR A 594 41.33 -3.16 10.32
CA THR A 594 40.75 -4.51 10.30
C THR A 594 41.13 -5.37 11.51
N GLU A 595 42.21 -5.04 12.22
CA GLU A 595 42.60 -5.74 13.43
C GLU A 595 41.56 -5.57 14.57
N GLU A 596 41.00 -6.69 15.00
CA GLU A 596 40.27 -6.79 16.25
C GLU A 596 41.30 -6.82 17.40
N GLU A 597 41.58 -5.67 18.01
CA GLU A 597 42.40 -5.65 19.24
C GLU A 597 41.73 -6.50 20.33
N VAL A 598 42.20 -7.72 20.54
CA VAL A 598 41.77 -8.59 21.65
C VAL A 598 42.42 -8.06 22.92
N PHE A 599 41.65 -7.38 23.76
CA PHE A 599 42.12 -7.01 25.09
C PHE A 599 42.17 -8.29 25.95
N VAL A 600 43.38 -8.79 26.20
CA VAL A 600 43.62 -9.77 27.26
C VAL A 600 43.60 -8.99 28.58
N MET A 601 42.55 -9.16 29.38
CA MET A 601 42.57 -8.72 30.77
C MET A 601 43.64 -9.54 31.52
N CYS A 602 44.66 -8.84 32.04
CA CYS A 602 45.54 -9.37 33.09
C CYS A 602 44.96 -8.99 34.46
#